data_AF-A0AAP1WEI7-F1
#
_entry.id   AF-A0AAP1WEI7-F1
#
_cell.length_a   1.000
_cell.length_b   1.000
_cell.length_c   1.000
_cell.angle_alpha   90.00
_cell.angle_beta   90.00
_cell.angle_gamma   90.00
#
_symmetry.space_group_name_H-M   'P 1'
#
loop_
_entity.id
_entity.type
_entity.pdbx_description
1 polymer ?
#
loop_
_entity_poly.entity_id
_entity_poly.type
_entity_poly.pdbx_seq_one_letter_code
_entity_poly.pdbx_strand_id
1 'polypeptide(L)'
;PVDLANRQAWFDTRARQGYPILVASDAAGEVLGYASYGDWRPFEGFRGTVEHSVYVRDDQRGKGLGVQLLLALIERARAQGLHVMVAAIESGNAAS
;
A
#
# COMPACT_ATOMS: atom_id res chain seq x y z
N PRO A 1 -19.47 -5.08 0.18
CA PRO A 1 -18.89 -4.20 1.23
C PRO A 1 -17.82 -4.96 2.00
N VAL A 2 -16.76 -4.25 2.39
CA VAL A 2 -15.69 -4.78 3.24
C VAL A 2 -16.07 -4.50 4.69
N ASP A 3 -16.06 -5.52 5.56
CA ASP A 3 -16.36 -5.37 6.99
C ASP A 3 -15.08 -5.34 7.85
N LEU A 4 -15.27 -5.16 9.17
CA LEU A 4 -14.16 -5.10 10.13
C LEU A 4 -13.39 -6.42 10.19
N ALA A 5 -14.09 -7.56 10.21
CA ALA A 5 -13.45 -8.88 10.28
C ALA A 5 -12.55 -9.13 9.06
N ASN A 6 -13.01 -8.76 7.87
CA ASN A 6 -12.26 -8.83 6.64
C ASN A 6 -10.99 -7.94 6.68
N ARG A 7 -11.10 -6.69 7.16
CA ARG A 7 -9.94 -5.80 7.29
C ARG A 7 -8.97 -6.24 8.37
N GLN A 8 -9.45 -6.79 9.48
CA GLN A 8 -8.58 -7.36 10.51
C GLN A 8 -7.78 -8.54 9.95
N ALA A 9 -8.44 -9.46 9.23
CA ALA A 9 -7.77 -10.59 8.60
C ALA A 9 -6.71 -10.14 7.58
N TRP A 10 -7.00 -9.09 6.80
CA TRP A 10 -6.03 -8.47 5.89
C TRP A 10 -4.82 -7.88 6.64
N PHE A 11 -5.08 -7.12 7.70
CA PHE A 11 -4.05 -6.49 8.55
C PHE A 11 -3.12 -7.56 9.14
N ASP A 12 -3.70 -8.58 9.76
CA ASP A 12 -2.94 -9.66 10.39
C ASP A 12 -2.13 -10.47 9.37
N THR A 13 -2.67 -10.66 8.16
CA THR A 13 -1.95 -11.33 7.08
C THR A 13 -0.72 -10.55 6.65
N ARG A 14 -0.85 -9.23 6.45
CA ARG A 14 0.31 -8.37 6.13
C ARG A 14 1.35 -8.40 7.23
N ALA A 15 0.92 -8.30 8.50
CA ALA A 15 1.82 -8.38 9.64
C ALA A 15 2.58 -9.71 9.70
N ARG A 16 1.90 -10.85 9.50
CA ARG A 16 2.54 -12.18 9.47
C ARG A 16 3.54 -12.33 8.32
N GLN A 17 3.26 -11.72 7.18
CA GLN A 17 4.16 -11.73 6.01
C GLN A 17 5.33 -10.73 6.16
N GLY A 18 5.34 -9.89 7.20
CA GLY A 18 6.33 -8.83 7.35
C GLY A 18 6.11 -7.65 6.39
N TYR A 19 4.95 -7.55 5.76
CA TYR A 19 4.65 -6.45 4.84
C TYR A 19 4.15 -5.21 5.59
N PRO A 20 4.65 -4.02 5.23
CA PRO A 20 4.32 -2.80 5.93
C PRO A 20 2.89 -2.34 5.61
N ILE A 21 2.27 -1.69 6.59
CA ILE A 21 1.07 -0.87 6.42
C ILE A 21 1.46 0.52 6.89
N LEU A 22 1.65 1.44 5.95
CA LEU A 22 2.02 2.82 6.21
C LEU A 22 0.78 3.67 6.32
N VAL A 23 0.75 4.56 7.31
CA VAL A 23 -0.36 5.47 7.56
C VAL A 23 0.15 6.91 7.51
N ALA A 24 -0.46 7.73 6.67
CA ALA A 24 -0.31 9.18 6.74
C ALA A 24 -1.31 9.72 7.76
N SER A 25 -0.84 10.49 8.73
CA SER A 25 -1.67 11.15 9.72
C SER A 25 -1.33 12.64 9.82
N ASP A 26 -2.30 13.45 10.26
CA ASP A 26 -2.05 14.84 10.61
C ASP A 26 -1.46 14.98 12.03
N ALA A 27 -1.21 16.21 12.46
CA ALA A 27 -0.66 16.49 13.78
C ALA A 27 -1.60 16.11 14.94
N ALA A 28 -2.90 15.93 14.68
CA ALA A 28 -3.88 15.46 15.66
C ALA A 28 -3.99 13.93 15.68
N GLY A 29 -3.32 13.22 14.75
CA GLY A 29 -3.35 11.77 14.63
C GLY A 29 -4.46 11.25 13.71
N GLU A 30 -5.18 12.13 13.01
CA GLU A 30 -6.25 11.72 12.10
C GLU A 30 -5.68 11.07 10.84
N VAL A 31 -6.23 9.92 10.45
CA VAL A 31 -5.77 9.16 9.29
C VAL A 31 -6.18 9.85 7.99
N LEU A 32 -5.19 10.20 7.17
CA LEU A 32 -5.35 10.87 5.88
C LEU A 32 -5.19 9.93 4.68
N GLY A 33 -4.61 8.76 4.89
CA GLY A 33 -4.38 7.76 3.85
C GLY A 33 -3.48 6.64 4.33
N TYR A 34 -3.40 5.58 3.54
CA TYR A 34 -2.52 4.45 3.82
C TYR A 34 -1.96 3.84 2.54
N ALA A 35 -0.85 3.12 2.68
CA ALA A 35 -0.24 2.36 1.61
C ALA A 35 0.34 1.04 2.13
N SER A 36 0.27 0.01 1.31
CA SER A 36 0.79 -1.32 1.64
C SER A 36 1.05 -2.10 0.35
N TYR A 37 1.76 -3.22 0.47
CA TYR A 37 1.90 -4.20 -0.60
C TYR A 37 1.67 -5.63 -0.09
N GLY A 38 1.42 -6.54 -1.02
CA GLY A 38 1.40 -7.98 -0.77
C GLY A 38 1.91 -8.76 -1.97
N ASP A 39 1.87 -10.08 -1.88
CA ASP A 39 2.26 -10.96 -2.99
C ASP A 39 1.51 -10.60 -4.27
N TRP A 40 2.23 -10.49 -5.39
CA TRP A 40 1.61 -10.24 -6.69
C TRP A 40 0.84 -11.48 -7.19
N ARG A 41 1.52 -12.63 -7.22
CA ARG A 41 0.96 -13.91 -7.71
C ARG A 41 1.54 -15.07 -6.91
N PRO A 42 0.78 -16.15 -6.68
CA PRO A 42 1.18 -17.25 -5.79
C PRO A 42 2.10 -18.27 -6.49
N PHE A 43 3.14 -17.79 -7.17
CA PHE A 43 4.16 -18.67 -7.80
C PHE A 43 5.55 -18.23 -7.36
N GLU A 44 6.44 -19.20 -7.10
CA GLU A 44 7.79 -18.94 -6.58
C GLU A 44 8.61 -17.99 -7.47
N GLY A 45 8.39 -18.01 -8.79
CA GLY A 45 9.02 -17.07 -9.72
C GLY A 45 8.73 -15.59 -9.44
N PHE A 46 7.66 -15.29 -8.69
CA PHE A 46 7.28 -13.93 -8.26
C PHE A 46 7.66 -13.62 -6.82
N ARG A 47 8.49 -14.42 -6.14
CA ARG A 47 8.90 -14.17 -4.74
C ARG A 47 9.57 -12.82 -4.51
N GLY A 48 10.12 -12.20 -5.56
CA GLY A 48 10.69 -10.85 -5.53
C GLY A 48 9.74 -9.75 -6.05
N THR A 49 8.48 -10.06 -6.30
CA THR A 49 7.49 -9.16 -6.90
C THR A 49 6.29 -9.00 -5.98
N VAL A 50 5.95 -7.75 -5.66
CA VAL A 50 4.78 -7.40 -4.86
C VAL A 50 3.83 -6.50 -5.64
N GLU A 51 2.55 -6.56 -5.31
CA GLU A 51 1.55 -5.59 -5.74
C GLU A 51 1.33 -4.56 -4.64
N HIS A 52 1.40 -3.28 -4.99
CA HIS A 52 1.17 -2.20 -4.04
C HIS A 52 -0.15 -1.47 -4.30
N SER A 53 -0.65 -0.85 -3.23
CA SER A 53 -1.82 0.02 -3.29
C SER A 53 -1.59 1.24 -2.41
N VAL A 54 -2.15 2.38 -2.84
CA VAL A 54 -2.10 3.65 -2.12
C VAL A 54 -3.50 4.25 -2.12
N TYR A 55 -4.01 4.57 -0.94
CA TYR A 55 -5.32 5.18 -0.76
C TYR A 55 -5.18 6.48 0.01
N VAL A 56 -5.70 7.57 -0.55
CA VAL A 56 -5.76 8.88 0.09
C VAL A 56 -7.22 9.23 0.32
N ARG A 57 -7.52 9.69 1.55
CA ARG A 57 -8.86 10.14 1.94
C ARG A 57 -9.35 11.22 0.99
N ASP A 58 -10.63 11.17 0.64
CA ASP A 58 -11.16 11.92 -0.51
C ASP A 58 -10.99 13.44 -0.39
N ASP A 59 -11.12 13.99 0.82
CA ASP A 59 -10.91 15.40 1.18
C ASP A 59 -9.43 15.82 1.27
N GLN A 60 -8.51 14.87 1.10
CA GLN A 60 -7.06 15.07 1.20
C GLN A 60 -6.32 14.82 -0.12
N ARG A 61 -7.04 14.46 -1.19
CA ARG A 61 -6.47 14.27 -2.53
C ARG A 61 -5.90 15.59 -3.10
N GLY A 62 -4.93 15.48 -4.00
CA GLY A 62 -4.25 16.64 -4.61
C GLY A 62 -3.18 17.31 -3.74
N LYS A 63 -2.96 16.84 -2.51
CA LYS A 63 -1.98 17.41 -1.55
C LYS A 63 -0.62 16.69 -1.55
N GLY A 64 -0.36 15.82 -2.53
CA GLY A 64 0.90 15.06 -2.63
C GLY A 64 1.05 13.86 -1.68
N LEU A 65 0.06 13.57 -0.83
CA LEU A 65 0.11 12.46 0.14
C LEU A 65 0.33 11.09 -0.52
N GLY A 66 -0.27 10.85 -1.69
CA GLY A 66 -0.10 9.59 -2.43
C GLY A 66 1.35 9.35 -2.83
N VAL A 67 2.02 10.40 -3.32
CA VAL A 67 3.46 10.36 -3.69
C VAL A 67 4.32 10.10 -2.46
N GLN A 68 4.05 10.79 -1.35
CA GLN A 68 4.81 10.61 -0.10
C GLN A 68 4.68 9.17 0.42
N LEU A 69 3.47 8.62 0.44
CA LEU A 69 3.22 7.24 0.83
C LEU A 69 3.92 6.25 -0.10
N LEU A 70 3.85 6.45 -1.42
CA LEU A 70 4.48 5.57 -2.41
C LEU A 70 6.00 5.57 -2.26
N LEU A 71 6.63 6.74 -2.14
CA LEU A 71 8.08 6.84 -1.94
C LEU A 71 8.51 6.13 -0.66
N ALA A 72 7.80 6.35 0.46
CA ALA A 72 8.09 5.67 1.72
C ALA A 72 7.89 4.14 1.65
N LEU A 73 6.98 3.67 0.79
CA LEU A 73 6.71 2.26 0.56
C LEU A 73 7.80 1.61 -0.32
N ILE A 74 8.27 2.31 -1.35
CA ILE A 74 9.39 1.88 -2.22
C ILE A 74 10.66 1.69 -1.39
N GLU A 75 11.00 2.62 -0.50
CA GLU A 75 12.18 2.50 0.37
C GLU A 75 12.12 1.24 1.26
N ARG A 76 10.94 0.89 1.76
CA ARG A 76 10.76 -0.34 2.55
C ARG A 76 10.86 -1.59 1.69
N ALA A 77 10.29 -1.57 0.48
CA ALA A 77 10.41 -2.70 -0.43
C ALA A 77 11.88 -2.96 -0.80
N ARG A 78 12.66 -1.91 -1.07
CA ARG A 78 14.11 -1.98 -1.30
C ARG A 78 14.85 -2.56 -0.09
N ALA A 79 14.56 -2.08 1.12
CA ALA A 79 15.17 -2.59 2.35
C ALA A 79 14.84 -4.08 2.60
N GLN A 80 13.69 -4.56 2.12
CA GLN A 80 13.30 -5.98 2.16
C GLN A 80 13.88 -6.82 1.01
N GLY A 81 14.64 -6.23 0.08
CA GLY A 81 15.23 -6.94 -1.06
C GLY A 81 14.22 -7.32 -2.14
N LEU A 82 13.04 -6.68 -2.18
CA LEU A 82 12.06 -6.87 -3.25
C LEU A 82 12.55 -6.23 -4.55
N HIS A 83 12.30 -6.89 -5.67
CA HIS A 83 12.84 -6.50 -6.98
C HIS A 83 11.84 -5.66 -7.81
N VAL A 84 10.56 -6.01 -7.75
CA VAL A 84 9.51 -5.35 -8.56
C VAL A 84 8.31 -5.01 -7.68
N MET A 85 7.78 -3.79 -7.86
CA MET A 85 6.48 -3.37 -7.34
C MET A 85 5.53 -3.13 -8.52
N VAL A 86 4.34 -3.73 -8.48
CA VAL A 86 3.31 -3.62 -9.52
C VAL A 86 2.14 -2.81 -8.97
N ALA A 87 1.55 -1.95 -9.81
CA ALA A 87 0.26 -1.33 -9.56
C ALA A 87 -0.71 -1.70 -10.68
N ALA A 88 -1.91 -2.16 -10.32
CA ALA A 88 -3.03 -2.26 -11.23
C ALA A 88 -3.88 -0.99 -11.10
N ILE A 89 -3.84 -0.15 -12.13
CA ILE A 89 -4.53 1.15 -12.17
C ILE A 89 -5.57 1.11 -13.28
N GLU A 90 -6.77 1.60 -12.99
CA GLU A 90 -7.81 1.76 -14.02
C GLU A 90 -7.31 2.68 -15.14
N SER A 91 -7.51 2.26 -16.39
CA SER A 91 -6.95 2.91 -17.58
C SER A 91 -7.32 4.40 -17.74
N GLY A 92 -8.50 4.79 -17.26
CA GLY A 92 -8.96 6.18 -17.28
C GLY A 92 -8.46 7.05 -16.13
N ASN A 93 -7.74 6.49 -15.15
CA ASN A 93 -7.29 7.22 -13.98
C ASN A 93 -5.96 7.94 -14.23
N ALA A 94 -6.04 9.11 -14.88
CA ALA A 94 -4.86 9.94 -15.19
C ALA A 94 -4.13 10.51 -13.96
N ALA A 95 -4.75 10.49 -12.77
CA ALA A 95 -4.19 11.09 -11.56
C ALA A 95 -3.35 10.11 -10.71
N SER A 96 -3.40 8.82 -11.01
CA SER A 96 -2.70 7.78 -10.24
C SER A 96 -1.25 7.58 -10.66
#